data_AF-A0A8H7GPI6-F1
#
_entry.id   AF-A0A8H7GPI6-F1
#
_cell.length_a   1.000
_cell.length_b   1.000
_cell.length_c   1.000
_cell.angle_alpha   90.00
_cell.angle_beta   90.00
_cell.angle_gamma   90.00
#
_symmetry.space_group_name_H-M   'P 1'
#
loop_
_entity.id
_entity.type
_entity.pdbx_description
1 polymer ?
#
loop_
_entity_poly.entity_id
_entity_poly.type
_entity_poly.pdbx_seq_one_letter_code
_entity_poly.pdbx_strand_id
1 'polypeptide(L)'
;MAQLVCESALALIRRPASDTDMVDNRLRMSAMSLLGTCCNTNILGILENVGNAVDCAIGVLQLETDKDAAIMRRAAIVLINDLVCGTSKSDKVPFPKYHIEKVLTVLRYIESHDSDLLVREQALSVLQYIDELVKEALTVE
;
A
#
# COMPACT_ATOMS: atom_id res chain seq x y z
N MET A 1 -20.57 -5.01 3.30
CA MET A 1 -19.90 -5.97 2.38
C MET A 1 -18.46 -5.56 2.09
N ALA A 2 -18.20 -4.34 1.58
CA ALA A 2 -16.82 -3.86 1.35
C ALA A 2 -15.92 -3.88 2.61
N GLN A 3 -16.47 -3.45 3.76
CA GLN A 3 -15.78 -3.52 5.05
C GLN A 3 -15.32 -4.94 5.41
N LEU A 4 -16.20 -5.94 5.34
CA LEU A 4 -15.87 -7.33 5.66
C LEU A 4 -14.78 -7.89 4.74
N VAL A 5 -14.82 -7.54 3.45
CA VAL A 5 -13.79 -7.92 2.47
C VAL A 5 -12.45 -7.30 2.84
N CYS A 6 -12.44 -6.02 3.21
CA CYS A 6 -11.25 -5.30 3.65
C CYS A 6 -10.64 -5.91 4.91
N GLU A 7 -11.46 -6.17 5.94
CA GLU A 7 -11.02 -6.80 7.19
C GLU A 7 -10.45 -8.19 6.96
N SER A 8 -11.09 -8.99 6.11
CA SER A 8 -10.62 -10.34 5.75
C SER A 8 -9.29 -10.28 4.98
N ALA A 9 -9.15 -9.34 4.04
CA ALA A 9 -7.91 -9.13 3.31
C ALA A 9 -6.77 -8.69 4.25
N LEU A 10 -7.03 -7.71 5.12
CA LEU A 10 -6.06 -7.25 6.12
C LEU A 10 -5.62 -8.37 7.06
N ALA A 11 -6.55 -9.21 7.52
CA ALA A 11 -6.23 -10.36 8.36
C ALA A 11 -5.30 -11.36 7.65
N LEU A 12 -5.49 -11.58 6.34
CA LEU A 12 -4.65 -12.47 5.55
C LEU A 12 -3.24 -11.91 5.31
N ILE A 13 -3.12 -10.60 5.07
CA ILE A 13 -1.84 -9.96 4.74
C ILE A 13 -0.92 -9.89 5.97
N ARG A 14 -1.50 -9.65 7.15
CA ARG A 14 -0.76 -9.50 8.42
C ARG A 14 0.13 -10.71 8.67
N ARG A 15 1.38 -10.43 9.07
CA ARG A 15 2.33 -11.47 9.46
C ARG A 15 1.93 -12.04 10.82
N PRO A 16 1.77 -13.37 10.96
CA PRO A 16 1.51 -14.01 12.25
C PRO A 16 2.74 -13.96 13.16
N ALA A 17 2.55 -14.27 14.44
CA ALA A 17 3.64 -14.31 15.42
C ALA A 17 4.64 -15.46 15.18
N SER A 18 4.19 -16.54 14.52
CA SER A 18 5.02 -17.69 14.15
C SER A 18 5.08 -17.83 12.64
N ASP A 19 6.28 -18.03 12.09
CA ASP A 19 6.46 -18.29 10.65
C ASP A 19 5.80 -19.61 10.20
N THR A 20 5.52 -20.55 11.11
CA THR A 20 4.77 -21.79 10.80
C THR A 20 3.32 -21.54 10.39
N ASP A 21 2.76 -20.44 10.86
CA ASP A 21 1.36 -20.06 10.60
C ASP A 21 1.27 -19.11 9.40
N MET A 22 2.41 -18.85 8.73
CA MET A 22 2.48 -17.93 7.60
C MET A 22 1.66 -18.47 6.43
N VAL A 23 0.68 -17.68 6.02
CA VAL A 23 -0.07 -17.92 4.79
C VAL A 23 0.87 -17.74 3.60
N ASP A 24 0.67 -18.55 2.55
CA ASP A 24 1.40 -18.46 1.30
C ASP A 24 1.42 -17.02 0.73
N ASN A 25 2.59 -16.53 0.34
CA ASN A 25 2.78 -15.16 -0.15
C ASN A 25 1.94 -14.83 -1.40
N ARG A 26 1.55 -15.82 -2.21
CA ARG A 26 0.68 -15.61 -3.38
C ARG A 26 -0.76 -15.33 -2.95
N LEU A 27 -1.24 -15.99 -1.88
CA LEU A 27 -2.54 -15.69 -1.29
C LEU A 27 -2.54 -14.32 -0.61
N ARG A 28 -1.49 -14.02 0.16
CA ARG A 28 -1.31 -12.69 0.78
C ARG A 28 -1.26 -11.57 -0.26
N MET A 29 -0.52 -11.76 -1.35
CA MET A 29 -0.48 -10.83 -2.48
C MET A 29 -1.86 -10.64 -3.11
N SER A 30 -2.61 -11.73 -3.31
CA SER A 30 -3.97 -11.66 -3.85
C SER A 30 -4.88 -10.82 -2.94
N ALA A 31 -4.77 -10.95 -1.62
CA ALA A 31 -5.48 -10.10 -0.67
C ALA A 31 -5.08 -8.62 -0.77
N MET A 32 -3.79 -8.31 -0.97
CA MET A 32 -3.36 -6.92 -1.20
C MET A 32 -3.98 -6.33 -2.47
N SER A 33 -4.01 -7.09 -3.56
CA SER A 33 -4.63 -6.65 -4.82
C SER A 33 -6.14 -6.43 -4.69
N LEU A 34 -6.82 -7.26 -3.90
CA LEU A 34 -8.25 -7.13 -3.64
C LEU A 34 -8.53 -5.88 -2.79
N LEU A 35 -7.69 -5.61 -1.80
CA LEU A 35 -7.75 -4.38 -1.01
C LEU A 35 -7.50 -3.12 -1.86
N GLY A 36 -6.53 -3.16 -2.77
CA GLY A 36 -6.29 -2.09 -3.75
C GLY A 36 -7.48 -1.85 -4.68
N THR A 37 -8.14 -2.93 -5.11
CA THR A 37 -9.39 -2.85 -5.88
C THR A 37 -10.49 -2.16 -5.09
N CYS A 38 -10.63 -2.42 -3.79
CA CYS A 38 -11.56 -1.69 -2.92
C CYS A 38 -11.23 -0.20 -2.84
N CYS A 39 -9.94 0.16 -2.77
CA CYS A 39 -9.50 1.56 -2.76
C CYS A 39 -9.92 2.30 -4.05
N ASN A 40 -9.73 1.66 -5.21
CA ASN A 40 -10.04 2.27 -6.50
C ASN A 40 -11.53 2.32 -6.84
N THR A 41 -12.34 1.39 -6.31
CA THR A 41 -13.76 1.25 -6.69
C THR A 41 -14.74 1.82 -5.66
N ASN A 42 -14.41 1.75 -4.36
CA ASN A 42 -15.28 2.22 -3.29
C ASN A 42 -14.48 2.55 -2.01
N ILE A 43 -13.63 3.58 -2.09
CA ILE A 43 -12.82 4.04 -0.95
C ILE A 43 -13.67 4.43 0.27
N LEU A 44 -14.88 4.97 0.06
CA LEU A 44 -15.80 5.32 1.15
C LEU A 44 -16.25 4.10 1.95
N GLY A 45 -16.42 2.96 1.28
CA GLY A 45 -16.78 1.68 1.91
C GLY A 45 -15.69 1.06 2.78
N ILE A 46 -14.47 1.61 2.74
CA ILE A 46 -13.32 1.16 3.56
C ILE A 46 -12.69 2.31 4.37
N LEU A 47 -13.36 3.45 4.51
CA LEU A 47 -12.85 4.66 5.17
C LEU A 47 -12.16 4.36 6.52
N GLU A 48 -12.79 3.57 7.37
CA GLU A 48 -12.29 3.20 8.70
C GLU A 48 -11.00 2.37 8.66
N ASN A 49 -10.71 1.72 7.52
CA ASN A 49 -9.57 0.82 7.33
C ASN A 49 -8.49 1.41 6.42
N VAL A 50 -8.62 2.63 5.90
CA VAL A 50 -7.59 3.24 5.04
C VAL A 50 -6.26 3.36 5.79
N GLY A 51 -6.28 3.82 7.04
CA GLY A 51 -5.08 3.85 7.89
C GLY A 51 -4.47 2.46 8.09
N ASN A 52 -5.29 1.48 8.46
CA ASN A 52 -4.86 0.08 8.63
C ASN A 52 -4.24 -0.50 7.35
N ALA A 53 -4.74 -0.13 6.17
CA ALA A 53 -4.21 -0.56 4.88
C ALA A 53 -2.82 0.05 4.61
N VAL A 54 -2.64 1.35 4.92
CA VAL A 54 -1.34 2.03 4.82
C VAL A 54 -0.33 1.39 5.77
N ASP A 55 -0.68 1.18 7.04
CA ASP A 55 0.18 0.53 8.03
C ASP A 55 0.57 -0.88 7.60
N CYS A 56 -0.38 -1.64 7.04
CA CYS A 56 -0.13 -2.98 6.54
C CYS A 56 0.87 -2.98 5.38
N ALA A 57 0.72 -2.06 4.41
CA ALA A 57 1.65 -1.93 3.30
C ALA A 57 3.06 -1.52 3.75
N ILE A 58 3.15 -0.56 4.68
CA ILE A 58 4.43 -0.15 5.28
C ILE A 58 5.09 -1.33 6.01
N GLY A 59 4.33 -2.07 6.83
CA GLY A 59 4.82 -3.23 7.55
C GLY A 59 5.39 -4.29 6.60
N VAL A 60 4.71 -4.57 5.49
CA VAL A 60 5.23 -5.48 4.46
C VAL A 60 6.56 -4.98 3.88
N LEU A 61 6.66 -3.70 3.51
CA LEU A 61 7.89 -3.14 2.95
C LEU A 61 9.07 -3.15 3.94
N GLN A 62 8.81 -3.08 5.24
CA GLN A 62 9.85 -3.05 6.26
C GLN A 62 10.28 -4.44 6.74
N LEU A 63 9.36 -5.41 6.76
CA LEU A 63 9.58 -6.72 7.40
C LEU A 63 9.86 -7.84 6.41
N GLU A 64 9.34 -7.76 5.18
CA GLU A 64 9.46 -8.83 4.19
C GLU A 64 10.72 -8.66 3.34
N THR A 65 11.92 -8.68 3.95
CA THR A 65 13.19 -8.34 3.28
C THR A 65 13.79 -9.48 2.44
N ASP A 66 13.30 -10.70 2.59
CA ASP A 66 13.84 -11.87 1.89
C ASP A 66 13.56 -11.81 0.38
N LYS A 67 14.43 -12.44 -0.43
CA LYS A 67 14.27 -12.47 -1.89
C LYS A 67 12.96 -13.12 -2.32
N ASP A 68 12.56 -14.20 -1.65
CA ASP A 68 11.32 -14.92 -1.94
C ASP A 68 10.06 -14.12 -1.54
N ALA A 69 10.23 -13.07 -0.74
CA ALA A 69 9.17 -12.16 -0.34
C ALA A 69 9.02 -10.93 -1.26
N ALA A 70 9.80 -10.85 -2.35
CA ALA A 70 9.70 -9.74 -3.31
C ALA A 70 8.28 -9.59 -3.89
N ILE A 71 7.53 -10.69 -4.04
CA ILE A 71 6.12 -10.64 -4.48
C ILE A 71 5.25 -9.83 -3.52
N MET A 72 5.48 -9.91 -2.21
CA MET A 72 4.76 -9.14 -1.21
C MET A 72 5.16 -7.67 -1.25
N ARG A 73 6.45 -7.36 -1.38
CA ARG A 73 6.91 -5.96 -1.48
C ARG A 73 6.38 -5.27 -2.73
N ARG A 74 6.37 -5.94 -3.89
CA ARG A 74 5.71 -5.43 -5.11
C ARG A 74 4.22 -5.14 -4.88
N ALA A 75 3.51 -6.08 -4.24
CA ALA A 75 2.10 -5.91 -3.93
C ALA A 75 1.83 -4.74 -2.95
N ALA A 76 2.72 -4.52 -2.00
CA ALA A 76 2.64 -3.39 -1.07
C ALA A 76 2.81 -2.04 -1.76
N ILE A 77 3.73 -1.92 -2.71
CA ILE A 77 3.87 -0.68 -3.50
C ILE A 77 2.61 -0.42 -4.32
N VAL A 78 2.05 -1.45 -4.97
CA VAL A 78 0.79 -1.32 -5.72
C VAL A 78 -0.35 -0.91 -4.80
N LEU A 79 -0.45 -1.48 -3.60
CA LEU A 79 -1.47 -1.07 -2.63
C LEU A 79 -1.29 0.40 -2.19
N ILE A 80 -0.06 0.86 -1.97
CA ILE A 80 0.20 2.29 -1.66
C ILE A 80 -0.27 3.17 -2.82
N ASN A 81 0.04 2.79 -4.07
CA ASN A 81 -0.43 3.50 -5.25
C ASN A 81 -1.96 3.58 -5.28
N ASP A 82 -2.64 2.47 -5.05
CA ASP A 82 -4.12 2.40 -5.05
C ASP A 82 -4.74 3.23 -3.91
N LEU A 83 -4.09 3.31 -2.75
CA LEU A 83 -4.52 4.15 -1.64
C LEU A 83 -4.35 5.64 -1.97
N VAL A 84 -3.21 6.04 -2.55
CA VAL A 84 -2.97 7.41 -3.01
C VAL A 84 -3.98 7.80 -4.09
N CYS A 85 -4.16 6.95 -5.10
CA CYS A 85 -5.06 7.17 -6.23
C CYS A 85 -6.54 7.19 -5.80
N GLY A 86 -6.94 6.27 -4.91
CA GLY A 86 -8.31 6.21 -4.42
C GLY A 86 -8.69 7.41 -3.55
N THR A 87 -7.75 7.89 -2.72
CA THR A 87 -7.98 9.05 -1.85
C THR A 87 -7.88 10.38 -2.60
N SER A 88 -7.00 10.50 -3.60
CA SER A 88 -6.91 11.73 -4.43
C SER A 88 -8.18 11.98 -5.26
N LYS A 89 -8.93 10.93 -5.59
CA LYS A 89 -10.20 11.02 -6.32
C LYS A 89 -11.43 11.26 -5.43
N SER A 90 -11.26 11.44 -4.12
CA SER A 90 -12.37 11.56 -3.18
C SER A 90 -12.21 12.73 -2.22
N ASP A 91 -13.11 13.71 -2.31
CA ASP A 91 -13.19 14.82 -1.35
C ASP A 91 -13.56 14.37 0.07
N LYS A 92 -14.12 13.16 0.22
CA LYS A 92 -14.64 12.63 1.49
C LYS A 92 -13.64 11.76 2.23
N VAL A 93 -12.67 11.18 1.53
CA VAL A 93 -11.73 10.22 2.11
C VAL A 93 -10.31 10.70 1.85
N PRO A 94 -9.78 11.58 2.71
CA PRO A 94 -8.42 12.08 2.56
C PRO A 94 -7.40 10.97 2.85
N PHE A 95 -6.22 11.08 2.23
CA PHE A 95 -5.10 10.24 2.62
C PHE A 95 -4.73 10.49 4.10
N PRO A 96 -4.46 9.44 4.91
CA PRO A 96 -4.15 9.60 6.33
C PRO A 96 -2.92 10.49 6.59
N LYS A 97 -3.12 11.73 7.06
CA LYS A 97 -2.07 12.75 7.21
C LYS A 97 -0.84 12.27 7.99
N TYR A 98 -1.05 11.53 9.08
CA TYR A 98 0.04 11.02 9.93
C TYR A 98 0.94 9.99 9.24
N HIS A 99 0.51 9.43 8.10
CA HIS A 99 1.29 8.41 7.37
C HIS A 99 2.09 9.00 6.21
N ILE A 100 1.80 10.23 5.75
CA ILE A 100 2.38 10.80 4.53
C ILE A 100 3.91 10.79 4.58
N GLU A 101 4.48 11.37 5.64
CA GLU A 101 5.95 11.42 5.81
C GLU A 101 6.54 10.01 5.82
N LYS A 102 5.93 9.10 6.59
CA LYS A 102 6.40 7.73 6.72
C LYS A 102 6.37 6.98 5.39
N VAL A 103 5.30 7.11 4.61
CA VAL A 103 5.17 6.51 3.27
C VAL A 103 6.27 7.02 2.35
N LEU A 104 6.48 8.34 2.30
CA LEU A 104 7.52 8.93 1.46
C LEU A 104 8.92 8.46 1.88
N THR A 105 9.22 8.41 3.18
CA THR A 105 10.50 7.91 3.68
C THR A 105 10.71 6.45 3.29
N VAL A 106 9.69 5.60 3.47
CA VAL A 106 9.78 4.17 3.14
C VAL A 106 9.94 3.97 1.63
N LEU A 107 9.15 4.63 0.79
CA LEU A 107 9.26 4.52 -0.66
C LEU A 107 10.64 4.96 -1.18
N ARG A 108 11.20 6.07 -0.67
CA ARG A 108 12.55 6.51 -1.04
C ARG A 108 13.63 5.51 -0.61
N TYR A 109 13.48 4.93 0.58
CA TYR A 109 14.39 3.89 1.04
C TYR A 109 14.34 2.66 0.13
N ILE A 110 13.13 2.19 -0.19
CA ILE A 110 12.90 1.02 -1.06
C ILE A 110 13.43 1.28 -2.47
N GLU A 111 13.13 2.44 -3.06
CA GLU A 111 13.63 2.83 -4.39
C GLU A 111 15.16 2.74 -4.48
N SER A 112 15.89 3.10 -3.43
CA SER A 112 17.35 3.15 -3.43
C SER A 112 18.02 1.86 -2.94
N HIS A 113 17.37 1.07 -2.08
CA HIS A 113 18.01 -0.02 -1.33
C HIS A 113 17.40 -1.41 -1.55
N ASP A 114 16.23 -1.56 -2.18
CA ASP A 114 15.64 -2.89 -2.36
C ASP A 114 16.51 -3.79 -3.27
N SER A 115 16.58 -5.08 -2.94
CA SER A 115 17.31 -6.07 -3.73
C SER A 115 16.64 -6.43 -5.06
N ASP A 116 15.34 -6.19 -5.20
CA ASP A 116 14.56 -6.48 -6.41
C ASP A 116 14.39 -5.20 -7.24
N LEU A 117 14.94 -5.21 -8.47
CA LEU A 117 14.91 -4.04 -9.35
C LEU A 117 13.49 -3.58 -9.71
N LEU A 118 12.54 -4.52 -9.85
CA LEU A 118 11.17 -4.17 -10.18
C LEU A 118 10.49 -3.48 -8.99
N VAL A 119 10.77 -3.90 -7.76
CA VAL A 119 10.31 -3.20 -6.55
C VAL A 119 10.83 -1.76 -6.54
N ARG A 120 12.09 -1.54 -6.89
CA ARG A 120 12.68 -0.18 -6.97
C ARG A 120 11.99 0.71 -8.01
N GLU A 121 11.82 0.21 -9.23
CA GLU A 121 11.14 0.93 -10.31
C GLU A 121 9.68 1.27 -9.98
N GLN A 122 8.99 0.33 -9.33
CA GLN A 122 7.62 0.57 -8.85
C GLN A 122 7.59 1.66 -7.78
N ALA A 123 8.53 1.65 -6.82
CA ALA A 123 8.59 2.68 -5.78
C ALA A 123 8.88 4.06 -6.38
N LEU A 124 9.78 4.15 -7.36
CA LEU A 124 10.06 5.38 -8.10
C LEU A 124 8.81 5.90 -8.80
N SER A 125 8.08 5.02 -9.50
CA SER A 125 6.85 5.38 -10.23
C SER A 125 5.79 5.95 -9.29
N VAL A 126 5.62 5.37 -8.09
CA VAL A 126 4.68 5.88 -7.09
C VAL A 126 5.13 7.23 -6.51
N LEU A 127 6.43 7.42 -6.28
CA LEU A 127 6.98 8.71 -5.83
C LEU A 127 6.74 9.81 -6.87
N GLN A 128 6.93 9.51 -8.16
CA GLN A 128 6.66 10.44 -9.26
C GLN A 128 5.18 10.79 -9.34
N TYR A 129 4.30 9.79 -9.24
CA TYR A 129 2.86 10.02 -9.23
C TYR A 129 2.41 10.92 -8.06
N ILE A 130 2.96 10.71 -6.87
CA ILE A 130 2.67 11.59 -5.72
C ILE A 130 3.16 13.02 -5.97
N ASP A 131 4.35 13.20 -6.56
CA ASP A 131 4.90 14.51 -6.91
C ASP A 131 4.04 15.25 -7.94
N GLU A 132 3.51 14.53 -8.94
CA GLU A 132 2.54 15.05 -9.91
C GLU A 132 1.26 15.54 -9.22
N LEU A 133 0.66 14.73 -8.34
CA LEU A 133 -0.54 15.12 -7.59
C LEU A 133 -0.32 16.36 -6.72
N VAL A 134 0.84 16.48 -6.08
CA VAL A 134 1.18 17.65 -5.26
C VAL A 134 1.34 18.89 -6.14
N LYS A 135 2.00 18.78 -7.29
CA LYS A 135 2.12 19.89 -8.25
C LYS A 135 0.77 20.35 -8.76
N GLU A 136 -0.10 19.41 -9.14
CA GLU A 136 -1.46 19.73 -9.57
C GLU A 136 -2.22 20.49 -8.48
N ALA A 137 -2.18 20.01 -7.23
CA ALA A 137 -2.82 20.68 -6.10
C ALA A 137 -2.31 22.12 -5.87
N LEU A 138 -1.00 22.36 -6.04
CA LEU A 138 -0.40 23.69 -5.91
C LEU A 138 -0.70 24.65 -7.07
N THR A 139 -1.05 24.12 -8.26
CA THR A 139 -1.42 24.95 -9.42
C THR A 139 -2.89 25.38 -9.46
N VAL A 140 -3.71 24.81 -8.58
CA VAL A 140 -5.15 25.10 -8.48
C VAL A 140 -5.45 26.18 -7.41
N GLU A 141 -4.43 26.59 -6.64
CA GLU A 141 -4.46 27.75 -5.73
C GLU A 141 -4.01 29.05 -6.44
#